data_AF-A0A9W8UVN7-F1
#
_entry.id   AF-A0A9W8UVN7-F1
#
_cell.length_a   1.000
_cell.length_b   1.000
_cell.length_c   1.000
_cell.angle_alpha   90.00
_cell.angle_beta   90.00
_cell.angle_gamma   90.00
#
_symmetry.space_group_name_H-M   'P 1'
#
loop_
_entity.id
_entity.type
_entity.pdbx_description
1 polymer ?
#
loop_
_entity_poly.entity_id
_entity_poly.type
_entity_poly.pdbx_seq_one_letter_code
_entity_poly.pdbx_strand_id
1 'polypeptide(L)'
;MNGTEARLFISWKQQDLFNVQKVRSFALQEPDHFIEFRKYVRNIIDWGRDERLRSIQAALDTLIEEGRKATLKARPPPARPGSSLGPAKRQKPW
;
A
#
# COMPACT_ATOMS: atom_id res chain seq x y z
N MET A 1 -18.21 -27.93 -4.65
CA MET A 1 -16.77 -27.87 -4.31
C MET A 1 -16.31 -29.28 -4.01
N ASN A 2 -15.45 -29.86 -4.84
CA ASN A 2 -14.95 -31.23 -4.74
C ASN A 2 -13.71 -31.37 -3.84
N GLY A 3 -13.37 -30.35 -3.04
CA GLY A 3 -12.25 -30.39 -2.10
C GLY A 3 -10.85 -30.50 -2.74
N THR A 4 -10.73 -30.41 -4.07
CA THR A 4 -9.46 -30.58 -4.78
C THR A 4 -8.63 -29.29 -4.86
N GLU A 5 -9.26 -28.13 -4.65
CA GLU A 5 -8.60 -26.83 -4.79
C GLU A 5 -8.96 -25.93 -3.59
N ALA A 6 -7.95 -25.27 -3.02
CA ALA A 6 -8.14 -24.15 -2.11
C ALA A 6 -7.80 -22.83 -2.82
N ARG A 7 -8.56 -21.78 -2.54
CA ARG A 7 -8.36 -20.44 -3.12
C ARG A 7 -8.27 -19.42 -2.00
N LEU A 8 -7.18 -18.66 -2.00
CA LEU A 8 -6.97 -17.56 -1.08
C LEU A 8 -7.39 -16.25 -1.74
N PHE A 9 -8.29 -15.53 -1.07
CA PHE A 9 -8.75 -14.21 -1.47
C PHE A 9 -8.44 -13.20 -0.36
N ILE A 10 -8.19 -11.97 -0.76
CA ILE A 10 -8.20 -10.81 0.15
C ILE A 10 -9.38 -9.95 -0.26
N SER A 11 -10.19 -9.56 0.72
CA SER A 11 -11.27 -8.59 0.53
C SER A 11 -11.01 -7.37 1.39
N TRP A 12 -11.37 -6.20 0.85
CA TRP A 12 -11.30 -4.95 1.58
C TRP A 12 -12.43 -4.04 1.12
N LYS A 13 -12.87 -3.17 2.03
CA LYS A 13 -13.85 -2.13 1.73
C LYS A 13 -13.09 -0.84 1.41
N GLN A 14 -13.42 -0.23 0.28
CA GLN A 14 -12.93 1.08 -0.12
C GLN A 14 -14.12 1.99 -0.34
N GLN A 15 -14.33 2.96 0.56
CA GLN A 15 -15.56 3.76 0.64
C GLN A 15 -16.78 2.82 0.71
N ASP A 16 -17.68 2.84 -0.27
CA ASP A 16 -18.88 1.98 -0.31
C ASP A 16 -18.73 0.73 -1.20
N LEU A 17 -17.54 0.49 -1.76
CA LEU A 17 -17.27 -0.65 -2.62
C LEU A 17 -16.58 -1.78 -1.84
N PHE A 18 -17.09 -3.00 -1.98
CA PHE A 18 -16.41 -4.21 -1.52
C PHE A 18 -15.56 -4.76 -2.66
N ASN A 19 -14.25 -4.74 -2.48
CA ASN A 19 -13.29 -5.31 -3.41
C ASN A 19 -12.89 -6.70 -2.93
N VAL A 20 -12.67 -7.61 -3.87
CA VAL A 20 -12.13 -8.95 -3.63
C VAL A 20 -11.06 -9.22 -4.68
N GLN A 21 -9.89 -9.65 -4.24
CA GLN A 21 -8.81 -10.07 -5.12
C GLN A 21 -8.42 -11.51 -4.80
N LYS A 22 -8.28 -12.32 -5.84
CA LYS A 22 -7.69 -13.66 -5.73
C LYS A 22 -6.17 -13.51 -5.59
N VAL A 23 -5.62 -14.01 -4.50
CA VAL A 23 -4.18 -14.01 -4.23
C VAL A 23 -3.52 -15.23 -4.82
N ARG A 24 -4.08 -16.42 -4.55
CA ARG A 24 -3.48 -17.69 -4.98
C ARG A 24 -4.50 -18.84 -5.00
N SER A 25 -4.22 -19.85 -5.81
CA SER A 25 -4.88 -21.16 -5.80
C SER A 25 -3.88 -22.23 -5.41
N PHE A 26 -4.34 -23.26 -4.69
CA PHE A 26 -3.56 -24.43 -4.30
C PHE A 26 -4.32 -25.68 -4.73
N ALA A 27 -3.67 -26.57 -5.49
CA ALA A 27 -4.22 -27.88 -5.78
C ALA A 27 -3.94 -28.80 -4.59
N LEU A 28 -4.95 -29.12 -3.79
CA LEU A 28 -4.78 -29.85 -2.52
C LEU A 28 -4.41 -31.32 -2.70
N GLN A 29 -4.54 -31.84 -3.91
CA GLN A 29 -4.12 -33.19 -4.29
C GLN A 29 -2.58 -33.29 -4.42
N GLU A 30 -1.91 -32.17 -4.69
CA GLU A 30 -0.45 -32.11 -4.77
C GLU A 30 0.14 -31.86 -3.37
N PRO A 31 1.02 -32.74 -2.86
CA PRO A 31 1.56 -32.62 -1.50
C PRO A 31 2.23 -31.27 -1.21
N ASP A 32 2.99 -30.74 -2.17
CA ASP A 32 3.70 -29.46 -2.02
C ASP A 32 2.74 -28.29 -1.87
N HIS A 33 1.70 -28.25 -2.69
CA HIS A 33 0.66 -27.22 -2.61
C HIS A 33 -0.13 -27.31 -1.31
N PHE A 34 -0.37 -28.51 -0.78
CA PHE A 34 -1.03 -28.69 0.51
C PHE A 34 -0.19 -28.14 1.67
N ILE A 35 1.12 -28.43 1.68
CA ILE A 35 2.04 -27.92 2.70
C ILE A 35 2.12 -26.39 2.63
N GLU A 36 2.26 -25.83 1.43
CA GLU A 36 2.27 -24.39 1.24
C GLU A 36 0.96 -23.75 1.71
N PHE A 37 -0.19 -24.29 1.33
CA PHE A 37 -1.49 -23.80 1.78
C PHE A 37 -1.58 -23.77 3.31
N ARG A 38 -1.19 -24.85 3.99
CA ARG A 38 -1.19 -24.91 5.46
C ARG A 38 -0.27 -23.86 6.07
N LYS A 39 0.91 -23.62 5.48
CA LYS A 39 1.85 -22.58 5.94
C LYS A 39 1.22 -21.20 5.84
N TYR A 40 0.56 -20.87 4.73
CA TYR A 40 -0.14 -19.60 4.55
C TYR A 40 -1.25 -19.42 5.59
N VAL A 41 -2.13 -20.43 5.75
CA VAL A 41 -3.24 -20.37 6.72
C VAL A 41 -2.72 -20.19 8.14
N ARG A 42 -1.68 -20.94 8.52
CA ARG A 42 -1.10 -20.85 9.86
C ARG A 42 -0.50 -19.48 10.11
N ASN A 43 0.28 -18.95 9.16
CA ASN A 43 0.84 -17.61 9.25
C ASN A 43 -0.25 -16.54 9.38
N ILE A 44 -1.34 -16.63 8.62
CA ILE A 44 -2.45 -15.67 8.70
C ILE A 44 -3.11 -15.71 10.09
N ILE A 45 -3.38 -16.91 10.61
CA ILE A 45 -3.98 -17.07 11.94
C ILE A 45 -3.04 -16.56 13.04
N ASP A 46 -1.76 -16.93 12.96
CA ASP A 46 -0.76 -16.56 13.95
C ASP A 46 -0.49 -15.04 13.90
N TRP A 47 -0.50 -14.43 12.71
CA TRP A 47 -0.44 -12.97 12.58
C TRP A 47 -1.65 -12.31 13.22
N GLY A 48 -2.86 -12.82 13.00
CA GLY A 48 -4.10 -12.23 13.52
C GLY A 48 -4.29 -12.34 15.03
N ARG A 49 -3.56 -13.22 15.73
CA ARG A 49 -3.76 -13.49 17.15
C ARG A 49 -2.88 -12.65 18.09
N ASP A 50 -1.71 -12.23 17.63
CA ASP A 50 -0.66 -11.76 18.54
C ASP A 50 -0.23 -10.31 18.32
N GLU A 51 0.78 -9.88 19.09
CA GLU A 51 1.43 -8.56 19.02
C GLU A 51 1.93 -8.19 17.62
N ARG A 52 2.18 -9.19 16.76
CA ARG A 52 2.68 -8.98 15.41
C ARG A 52 1.73 -8.20 14.51
N LEU A 53 0.42 -8.42 14.57
CA LEU A 53 -0.54 -7.61 13.80
C LEU A 53 -0.50 -6.15 14.23
N ARG A 54 -0.41 -5.89 15.55
CA ARG A 54 -0.31 -4.53 16.09
C ARG A 54 0.98 -3.85 15.65
N SER A 55 2.10 -4.57 15.64
CA SER A 55 3.37 -4.06 15.13
C SER A 55 3.31 -3.72 13.63
N ILE A 56 2.70 -4.59 12.82
CA ILE A 56 2.51 -4.34 11.38
C ILE A 56 1.63 -3.09 11.16
N GLN A 57 0.52 -2.97 11.90
CA GLN A 57 -0.35 -1.78 11.84
C GLN A 57 0.43 -0.52 12.20
N ALA A 58 1.16 -0.51 13.32
CA ALA A 58 1.95 0.65 13.75
C ALA A 58 3.03 1.05 12.73
N ALA A 59 3.69 0.08 12.09
CA ALA A 59 4.66 0.34 11.04
C ALA A 59 4.02 0.95 9.79
N LEU A 60 2.85 0.44 9.37
CA LEU A 60 2.09 1.00 8.25
C LEU A 60 1.59 2.41 8.55
N ASP A 61 1.08 2.66 9.76
CA ASP A 61 0.66 3.99 10.19
C ASP A 61 1.82 4.99 10.15
N THR A 62 3.01 4.57 10.60
CA THR A 62 4.22 5.39 10.53
C THR A 62 4.57 5.77 9.09
N LEU A 63 4.54 4.80 8.16
CA LEU A 63 4.80 5.05 6.73
C LEU A 63 3.77 6.01 6.11
N ILE A 64 2.50 5.88 6.47
CA ILE A 64 1.43 6.77 6.01
C ILE A 64 1.65 8.20 6.52
N GLU A 65 2.00 8.35 7.80
CA GLU A 65 2.28 9.66 8.41
C GLU A 65 3.51 10.34 7.81
N GLU A 66 4.58 9.60 7.52
CA GLU A 66 5.75 10.12 6.81
C GLU A 66 5.41 10.56 5.39
N GLY A 67 4.62 9.77 4.65
CA GLY A 67 4.14 10.14 3.33
C GLY A 67 3.34 11.45 3.34
N ARG A 68 2.46 11.64 4.33
CA ARG A 68 1.70 12.89 4.52
C ARG A 68 2.61 14.09 4.80
N LYS A 69 3.63 13.93 5.65
CA LYS A 69 4.60 15.00 5.96
C LYS A 69 5.44 15.39 4.74
N ALA A 70 5.79 14.42 3.89
CA ALA A 70 6.52 14.69 2.64
C ALA A 70 5.67 15.50 1.65
N THR A 71 4.38 15.20 1.51
CA THR A 71 3.47 15.97 0.63
C THR A 71 3.25 17.40 1.13
N LEU A 72 3.19 17.62 2.46
CA LEU A 72 3.01 18.96 3.05
C LEU A 72 4.27 19.83 2.91
N LYS A 73 5.48 19.25 2.92
CA LYS A 73 6.73 19.99 2.69
C LYS A 73 6.98 20.35 1.23
N ALA A 74 6.29 19.71 0.28
CA ALA A 74 6.53 19.87 -1.16
C ALA A 74 5.71 20.97 -1.86
N ARG A 75 4.81 21.68 -1.15
CA ARG A 75 3.94 22.70 -1.77
C ARG A 75 4.54 24.11 -1.63
N PRO A 76 5.15 24.69 -2.68
CA PRO A 76 5.55 26.10 -2.65
C PRO A 76 4.30 26.99 -2.51
N PRO A 77 4.43 28.18 -1.88
CA PRO A 77 3.29 29.08 -1.69
C PRO A 77 2.72 29.54 -3.04
N PRO A 78 1.40 29.74 -3.16
CA PRO A 78 0.83 30.25 -4.40
C PRO A 78 1.41 31.64 -4.68
N ALA A 79 2.02 31.80 -5.87
CA ALA A 79 2.48 33.09 -6.35
C ALA A 79 1.28 34.04 -6.43
N ARG A 80 1.39 35.20 -5.76
CA ARG A 80 0.39 36.26 -5.86
C ARG A 80 0.37 36.81 -7.30
N PRO A 81 -0.80 36.95 -7.93
CA PRO A 81 -0.89 37.53 -9.26
C PRO A 81 -0.85 39.06 -9.16
N GLY A 82 0.09 39.68 -9.87
CA GLY A 82 0.04 41.10 -10.19
C GLY A 82 1.14 41.95 -9.55
N SER A 83 2.28 42.06 -10.25
CA SER A 83 2.92 43.35 -10.47
C SER A 83 3.89 43.20 -11.64
N SER A 84 3.42 43.57 -12.82
CA SER A 84 4.28 43.99 -13.91
C SER A 84 5.20 45.11 -13.44
N LEU A 85 6.47 45.05 -13.82
CA LEU A 85 7.31 46.14 -14.32
C LEU A 85 8.76 45.65 -14.35
N GLY A 86 9.32 45.50 -15.54
CA GLY A 86 10.77 45.44 -15.72
C GLY A 86 11.43 46.77 -15.30
N PRO A 87 12.76 46.85 -15.33
CA PRO A 87 13.36 47.08 -16.64
C PRO A 87 14.70 46.35 -16.89
N ALA A 88 15.05 46.36 -18.17
CA ALA A 88 16.24 45.81 -18.79
C ALA A 88 17.57 46.42 -18.28
N LYS A 89 18.65 45.62 -18.30
CA LYS A 89 19.96 46.07 -18.82
C LYS A 89 20.98 44.93 -19.05
N ARG A 90 21.40 44.85 -20.32
CA ARG A 90 22.76 44.60 -20.87
C ARG A 90 23.42 43.21 -20.76
N GLN A 91 23.43 42.53 -21.91
CA GLN A 91 24.55 41.84 -22.60
C GLN A 91 25.97 42.36 -22.21
N LYS A 92 27.08 41.59 -22.20
CA LYS A 92 27.58 40.45 -23.02
C LYS A 92 28.89 39.86 -22.37
N PRO A 93 29.64 38.91 -22.99
CA PRO A 93 30.33 37.79 -22.33
C PRO A 93 31.85 38.00 -22.13
N TRP A 94 32.49 37.02 -21.49
CA TRP A 94 33.88 36.61 -21.72
C TRP A 94 33.92 35.08 -21.86
#